data_AF-A0A426CIV0-F1
#
_entry.id   AF-A0A426CIV0-F1
#
_cell.length_a   1.000
_cell.length_b   1.000
_cell.length_c   1.000
_cell.angle_alpha   90.00
_cell.angle_beta   90.00
_cell.angle_gamma   90.00
#
_symmetry.space_group_name_H-M   'P 1'
#
loop_
_entity.id
_entity.type
_entity.pdbx_description
1 polymer ?
#
loop_
_entity_poly.entity_id
_entity_poly.type
_entity_poly.pdbx_seq_one_letter_code
_entity_poly.pdbx_strand_id
1 'polypeptide(L)'
;MNKILILVLLACGTLATIQPASAASAATATPLPTLRGVLMTGDGPLFSLASADGNARWAELGKKFDGWKLDTYDAATGTLTLAKDGHTIQITLADAKNADAAADSGKATLADATALMDQMRFAEMIRKTVDQQREAIGKMVRGMLAQQGIKGAEADKIAAQQGKLINIMLDEMNLEGMKDDVAKAYADIFTKDEIQGMASFYNTPTGVAVLDKQPELQARMQTIMMPRMMKAIPKVQQAAMQMAQEAATPAPAPAATP
;
A
#
# COMPACT_ATOMS: atom_id res chain seq x y z
N MET A 1 34.42 -59.10 -38.25
CA MET A 1 33.52 -59.97 -37.45
C MET A 1 32.10 -59.45 -37.67
N ASN A 2 31.30 -60.02 -38.58
CA ASN A 2 30.48 -61.25 -38.45
C ASN A 2 29.64 -61.23 -37.16
N LYS A 3 28.32 -61.44 -37.10
CA LYS A 3 27.20 -61.65 -38.07
C LYS A 3 25.96 -61.95 -37.17
N ILE A 4 24.75 -61.96 -37.77
CA ILE A 4 23.50 -62.66 -37.33
C ILE A 4 22.56 -61.87 -36.38
N LEU A 5 21.23 -61.88 -36.47
CA LEU A 5 20.15 -62.25 -37.44
C LEU A 5 18.84 -62.19 -36.59
N ILE A 6 17.67 -61.95 -37.22
CA ILE A 6 16.35 -62.63 -36.99
C ILE A 6 15.12 -61.69 -36.96
N LEU A 7 14.28 -61.89 -38.01
CA LEU A 7 12.80 -61.93 -38.17
C LEU A 7 11.91 -60.84 -37.52
N VAL A 8 11.11 -60.08 -38.28
CA VAL A 8 9.84 -60.41 -38.99
C VAL A 8 8.65 -60.65 -38.04
N LEU A 9 7.67 -59.74 -38.06
CA LEU A 9 6.21 -59.96 -38.20
C LEU A 9 5.51 -58.58 -38.27
N LEU A 10 4.80 -58.23 -39.36
CA LEU A 10 3.32 -58.17 -39.49
C LEU A 10 2.62 -57.35 -38.39
N ALA A 11 1.67 -56.44 -38.60
CA ALA A 11 0.92 -55.99 -39.76
C ALA A 11 0.04 -54.78 -39.33
N CYS A 12 -0.63 -54.15 -40.32
CA CYS A 12 -1.94 -53.48 -40.22
C CYS A 12 -1.94 -51.96 -39.94
N GLY A 13 -2.55 -51.20 -40.86
CA GLY A 13 -3.28 -49.99 -40.50
C GLY A 13 -3.13 -48.74 -41.38
N THR A 14 -3.73 -48.77 -42.58
CA THR A 14 -4.50 -47.66 -43.19
C THR A 14 -3.85 -46.33 -43.59
N LEU A 15 -4.17 -45.92 -44.83
CA LEU A 15 -3.84 -44.67 -45.50
C LEU A 15 -4.15 -43.42 -44.64
N ALA A 16 -3.18 -42.51 -44.53
CA ALA A 16 -3.43 -41.11 -44.23
C ALA A 16 -3.11 -40.27 -45.47
N THR A 17 -4.14 -39.56 -45.94
CA THR A 17 -4.10 -38.56 -47.01
C THR A 17 -3.06 -37.48 -46.74
N ILE A 18 -2.25 -37.15 -47.75
CA ILE A 18 -1.30 -36.03 -47.72
C ILE A 18 -2.11 -34.73 -47.74
N GLN A 19 -2.07 -33.97 -46.64
CA GLN A 19 -2.63 -32.63 -46.53
C GLN A 19 -1.52 -31.62 -46.84
N PRO A 20 -1.71 -30.64 -47.76
CA PRO A 20 -0.68 -29.64 -48.05
C PRO A 20 -0.50 -28.73 -46.83
N ALA A 21 0.76 -28.56 -46.40
CA ALA A 21 1.14 -27.63 -45.35
C ALA A 21 0.89 -26.20 -45.82
N SER A 22 -0.17 -25.56 -45.32
CA SER A 22 -0.26 -24.10 -45.33
C SER A 22 0.88 -23.53 -44.50
N ALA A 23 1.78 -22.80 -45.15
CA ALA A 23 2.73 -21.93 -44.48
C ALA A 23 1.93 -20.89 -43.68
N ALA A 24 1.82 -21.10 -42.37
CA ALA A 24 1.29 -20.09 -41.47
C ALA A 24 2.30 -18.94 -41.42
N SER A 25 1.92 -17.79 -41.98
CA SER A 25 2.61 -16.53 -41.72
C SER A 25 2.72 -16.34 -40.22
N ALA A 26 3.95 -16.13 -39.72
CA ALA A 26 4.19 -15.66 -38.38
C ALA A 26 3.59 -14.25 -38.25
N ALA A 27 2.33 -14.18 -37.83
CA ALA A 27 1.72 -12.94 -37.38
C ALA A 27 2.48 -12.51 -36.12
N THR A 28 3.12 -11.35 -36.20
CA THR A 28 3.66 -10.64 -35.03
C THR A 28 2.52 -10.46 -34.03
N ALA A 29 2.52 -11.22 -32.95
CA ALA A 29 1.52 -11.11 -31.91
C ALA A 29 1.65 -9.72 -31.27
N THR A 30 0.66 -8.85 -31.49
CA THR A 30 0.56 -7.55 -30.82
C THR A 30 0.57 -7.83 -29.33
N PRO A 31 1.51 -7.24 -28.56
CA PRO A 31 1.68 -7.66 -27.20
C PRO A 31 0.49 -7.12 -26.37
N LEU A 32 -0.12 -8.02 -25.58
CA LEU A 32 -1.44 -7.80 -24.99
C LEU A 32 -1.32 -6.99 -23.68
N PRO A 33 -2.28 -6.10 -23.38
CA PRO A 33 -2.39 -5.48 -22.08
C PRO A 33 -2.60 -6.54 -20.98
N THR A 34 -2.00 -6.31 -19.82
CA THR A 34 -2.20 -7.15 -18.62
C THR A 34 -3.11 -6.43 -17.62
N LEU A 35 -4.10 -7.14 -17.08
CA LEU A 35 -4.95 -6.63 -16.00
C LEU A 35 -4.29 -6.93 -14.65
N ARG A 36 -3.82 -5.89 -13.97
CA ARG A 36 -3.08 -5.96 -12.70
C ARG A 36 -3.94 -5.70 -11.47
N GLY A 37 -5.11 -5.09 -11.64
CA GLY A 37 -5.98 -4.72 -10.53
C GLY A 37 -7.36 -4.29 -11.00
N VAL A 38 -8.38 -4.54 -10.19
CA VAL A 38 -9.71 -3.98 -10.37
C VAL A 38 -10.12 -3.26 -9.09
N LEU A 39 -10.53 -2.02 -9.21
CA LEU A 39 -11.00 -1.20 -8.09
C LEU A 39 -12.45 -0.80 -8.32
N MET A 40 -13.33 -1.19 -7.40
CA MET A 40 -14.72 -0.79 -7.45
C MET A 40 -14.87 0.61 -6.86
N THR A 41 -15.42 1.55 -7.64
CA THR A 41 -15.73 2.91 -7.18
C THR A 41 -17.23 3.17 -7.22
N GLY A 42 -17.67 4.31 -6.66
CA GLY A 42 -19.08 4.73 -6.74
C GLY A 42 -19.56 5.02 -8.17
N ASP A 43 -18.63 5.40 -9.06
CA ASP A 43 -18.91 5.74 -10.46
C ASP A 43 -18.68 4.55 -11.43
N GLY A 44 -18.32 3.38 -10.89
CA GLY A 44 -18.08 2.15 -11.65
C GLY A 44 -16.69 1.53 -11.40
N PRO A 45 -16.37 0.43 -12.11
CA PRO A 45 -15.08 -0.24 -11.96
C PRO A 45 -13.96 0.52 -12.69
N LEU A 46 -12.82 0.67 -12.01
CA LEU A 46 -11.54 1.10 -12.56
C LEU A 46 -10.63 -0.13 -12.75
N PHE A 47 -9.87 -0.16 -13.84
CA PHE A 47 -8.98 -1.27 -14.21
C PHE A 47 -7.53 -0.81 -14.29
N SER A 48 -6.65 -1.43 -13.51
CA SER A 48 -5.20 -1.19 -13.58
C SER A 48 -4.64 -2.04 -14.72
N LEU A 49 -4.28 -1.37 -15.80
CA LEU A 49 -3.77 -2.02 -17.01
C LEU A 49 -2.31 -1.65 -17.20
N ALA A 50 -1.48 -2.65 -17.50
CA ALA A 50 -0.11 -2.45 -17.94
C ALA A 50 0.07 -2.91 -19.39
N SER A 51 0.69 -2.06 -20.18
CA SER A 51 1.09 -2.37 -21.55
C SER A 51 2.28 -3.33 -21.53
N ALA A 52 2.57 -3.92 -22.69
CA ALA A 52 3.71 -4.81 -22.84
C ALA A 52 5.05 -4.15 -22.53
N ASP A 53 5.16 -2.84 -22.76
CA ASP A 53 6.36 -2.04 -22.53
C ASP A 53 6.47 -1.58 -21.06
N GLY A 54 5.61 -2.09 -20.17
CA GLY A 54 5.63 -1.81 -18.73
C GLY A 54 4.90 -0.53 -18.31
N ASN A 55 4.38 0.29 -19.24
CA ASN A 55 3.57 1.46 -18.85
C ASN A 55 2.23 1.02 -18.25
N ALA A 56 2.01 1.35 -16.98
CA ALA A 56 0.80 1.03 -16.23
C ALA A 56 -0.06 2.28 -15.93
N ARG A 57 -1.38 2.17 -16.07
CA ARG A 57 -2.33 3.20 -15.61
C ARG A 57 -3.71 2.61 -15.35
N TRP A 58 -4.51 3.32 -14.55
CA TRP A 58 -5.92 3.03 -14.41
C TRP A 58 -6.71 3.52 -15.64
N ALA A 59 -7.70 2.74 -16.06
CA ALA A 59 -8.64 3.08 -17.11
C ALA A 59 -10.07 2.70 -16.70
N GLU A 60 -11.03 3.53 -17.09
CA GLU A 60 -12.47 3.29 -16.90
C GLU A 60 -13.02 2.44 -18.05
N LEU A 61 -14.14 1.75 -17.77
CA LEU A 61 -14.92 1.09 -18.82
C LEU A 61 -15.30 2.11 -19.93
N GLY A 62 -15.23 1.69 -21.18
CA GLY A 62 -15.49 2.53 -22.36
C GLY A 62 -14.30 3.36 -22.84
N LYS A 63 -13.25 3.54 -22.03
CA LYS A 63 -12.04 4.29 -22.41
C LYS A 63 -11.05 3.41 -23.18
N LYS A 64 -10.04 4.04 -23.78
CA LYS A 64 -8.96 3.34 -24.51
C LYS A 64 -7.69 3.24 -23.68
N PHE A 65 -7.06 2.07 -23.72
CA PHE A 65 -5.73 1.76 -23.23
C PHE A 65 -4.90 1.13 -24.34
N ASP A 66 -3.81 1.78 -24.75
CA ASP A 66 -2.90 1.27 -25.79
C ASP A 66 -3.61 0.85 -27.12
N GLY A 67 -4.61 1.66 -27.50
CA GLY A 67 -5.47 1.41 -28.66
C GLY A 67 -6.60 0.41 -28.43
N TRP A 68 -6.62 -0.32 -27.31
CA TRP A 68 -7.70 -1.20 -26.89
C TRP A 68 -8.79 -0.44 -26.15
N LYS A 69 -10.04 -0.54 -26.59
CA LYS A 69 -11.20 -0.03 -25.85
C LYS A 69 -11.62 -1.02 -24.78
N LEU A 70 -11.77 -0.57 -23.54
CA LEU A 70 -12.36 -1.35 -22.46
C LEU A 70 -13.86 -1.46 -22.74
N ASP A 71 -14.33 -2.65 -23.11
CA ASP A 71 -15.69 -2.82 -23.63
C ASP A 71 -16.66 -3.26 -22.54
N THR A 72 -16.41 -4.41 -21.92
CA THR A 72 -17.27 -4.99 -20.88
C THR A 72 -16.45 -5.61 -19.77
N TYR A 73 -17.00 -5.65 -18.56
CA TYR A 73 -16.38 -6.33 -17.42
C TYR A 73 -17.39 -7.24 -16.73
N ASP A 74 -17.01 -8.50 -16.55
CA ASP A 74 -17.76 -9.46 -15.78
C ASP A 74 -17.16 -9.57 -14.37
N ALA A 75 -17.90 -9.04 -13.39
CA ALA A 75 -17.48 -9.05 -12.00
C ALA A 75 -17.54 -10.45 -11.35
N ALA A 76 -18.33 -11.38 -11.89
CA ALA A 76 -18.41 -12.74 -11.36
C ALA A 76 -17.17 -13.56 -11.72
N THR A 77 -16.59 -13.32 -12.90
CA THR A 77 -15.41 -14.03 -13.39
C THR A 77 -14.12 -13.21 -13.31
N GLY A 78 -14.21 -11.91 -13.00
CA GLY A 78 -13.06 -11.01 -12.99
C GLY A 78 -12.47 -10.76 -14.38
N THR A 79 -13.29 -10.89 -15.43
CA THR A 79 -12.87 -10.86 -16.83
C THR A 79 -13.17 -9.50 -17.45
N LEU A 80 -12.15 -8.82 -17.95
CA LEU A 80 -12.28 -7.59 -18.73
C LEU A 80 -12.16 -7.90 -20.23
N THR A 81 -13.16 -7.49 -21.00
CA THR A 81 -13.13 -7.56 -22.46
C THR A 81 -12.58 -6.27 -23.04
N LEU A 82 -11.57 -6.39 -23.89
CA LEU A 82 -10.96 -5.30 -24.63
C LEU A 82 -11.27 -5.46 -26.13
N ALA A 83 -11.52 -4.35 -26.83
CA ALA A 83 -11.84 -4.34 -28.25
C ALA A 83 -10.88 -3.43 -29.04
N LYS A 84 -10.30 -3.92 -30.13
CA LYS A 84 -9.44 -3.16 -31.05
C LYS A 84 -9.62 -3.68 -32.48
N ASP A 85 -9.90 -2.79 -33.42
CA ASP A 85 -9.98 -3.09 -34.86
C ASP A 85 -10.89 -4.28 -35.22
N GLY A 86 -12.03 -4.42 -34.53
CA GLY A 86 -12.98 -5.52 -34.74
C GLY A 86 -12.63 -6.83 -34.02
N HIS A 87 -11.49 -6.90 -33.34
CA HIS A 87 -11.08 -8.02 -32.51
C HIS A 87 -11.37 -7.74 -31.04
N THR A 88 -11.94 -8.71 -30.35
CA THR A 88 -12.12 -8.69 -28.89
C THR A 88 -11.20 -9.71 -28.24
N ILE A 89 -10.56 -9.30 -27.15
CA ILE A 89 -9.77 -10.17 -26.28
C ILE A 89 -10.34 -10.10 -24.87
N GLN A 90 -10.26 -11.20 -24.15
CA GLN A 90 -10.62 -11.26 -22.75
C GLN A 90 -9.35 -11.40 -21.93
N ILE A 91 -9.19 -10.52 -20.95
CA ILE A 91 -8.11 -10.57 -19.98
C ILE A 91 -8.72 -10.72 -18.60
N THR A 92 -8.32 -11.77 -17.89
CA THR A 92 -8.66 -11.92 -16.48
C THR A 92 -7.62 -11.19 -15.65
N LEU A 93 -7.97 -10.85 -14.41
CA LEU A 93 -6.97 -10.40 -13.45
C LEU A 93 -5.85 -11.43 -13.47
N ALA A 94 -4.62 -11.02 -13.81
CA ALA A 94 -3.49 -11.93 -13.80
C ALA A 94 -3.50 -12.55 -12.40
N ASP A 95 -3.50 -13.90 -12.32
CA ASP A 95 -3.42 -14.61 -11.06
C ASP A 95 -2.38 -13.87 -10.23
N ALA A 96 -2.76 -13.43 -9.04
CA ALA A 96 -1.85 -12.85 -8.06
C ALA A 96 -0.89 -13.94 -7.54
N LYS A 97 -0.31 -14.76 -8.41
CA LYS A 97 1.11 -14.95 -8.36
C LYS A 97 1.67 -13.55 -8.55
N ASN A 98 2.17 -12.96 -7.47
CA ASN A 98 3.30 -12.06 -7.56
C ASN A 98 4.24 -12.69 -8.58
N ALA A 99 4.12 -12.28 -9.84
CA ALA A 99 4.68 -12.99 -10.96
C ALA A 99 6.14 -12.58 -10.99
N ASP A 100 6.91 -13.12 -10.05
CA ASP A 100 8.37 -13.08 -10.00
C ASP A 100 8.96 -11.75 -10.48
N ALA A 101 8.35 -10.64 -10.08
CA ALA A 101 8.77 -9.28 -10.42
C ALA A 101 10.03 -8.86 -9.64
N ALA A 102 10.76 -9.85 -9.11
CA ALA A 102 12.14 -9.72 -8.68
C ALA A 102 13.12 -9.73 -9.87
N ALA A 103 12.68 -10.08 -11.10
CA ALA A 103 13.63 -10.28 -12.19
C ALA A 103 13.96 -9.04 -13.04
N ASP A 104 13.13 -8.00 -13.16
CA ASP A 104 13.51 -6.84 -14.00
C ASP A 104 12.74 -5.51 -13.84
N SER A 105 11.93 -5.30 -12.80
CA SER A 105 11.27 -3.98 -12.62
C SER A 105 12.24 -2.87 -12.21
N GLY A 106 13.51 -3.20 -11.95
CA GLY A 106 14.53 -2.26 -11.51
C GLY A 106 14.24 -1.66 -10.14
N LYS A 107 15.29 -1.16 -9.48
CA LYS A 107 15.08 -0.32 -8.30
C LYS A 107 14.28 0.91 -8.69
N ALA A 108 13.32 1.31 -7.84
CA ALA A 108 12.65 2.58 -8.03
C ALA A 108 13.68 3.72 -8.01
N THR A 109 13.46 4.73 -8.83
CA THR A 109 14.30 5.92 -8.79
C THR A 109 13.80 6.90 -7.74
N LEU A 110 14.66 7.83 -7.30
CA LEU A 110 14.24 8.92 -6.44
C LEU A 110 13.08 9.72 -7.08
N ALA A 111 13.10 9.92 -8.40
CA ALA A 111 12.03 10.61 -9.10
C ALA A 111 10.68 9.89 -9.01
N ASP A 112 10.67 8.56 -9.15
CA ASP A 112 9.45 7.75 -8.99
C ASP A 112 8.89 7.88 -7.56
N ALA A 113 9.75 7.81 -6.55
CA ALA A 113 9.35 7.91 -5.16
C ALA A 113 8.91 9.34 -4.76
N THR A 114 9.58 10.37 -5.26
CA THR A 114 9.19 11.76 -5.04
C THR A 114 7.80 12.04 -5.62
N ALA A 115 7.51 11.51 -6.81
CA ALA A 115 6.17 11.61 -7.41
C ALA A 115 5.10 10.95 -6.53
N LEU A 116 5.39 9.77 -5.97
CA LEU A 116 4.49 9.11 -5.01
C LEU A 116 4.26 9.97 -3.77
N MET A 117 5.30 10.61 -3.21
CA MET A 117 5.14 11.51 -2.05
C MET A 117 4.25 12.71 -2.35
N ASP A 118 4.36 13.28 -3.55
CA ASP A 118 3.49 14.37 -3.98
C ASP A 118 2.03 13.91 -4.11
N GLN A 119 1.81 12.74 -4.68
CA GLN A 119 0.46 12.16 -4.80
C GLN A 119 -0.17 11.84 -3.44
N MET A 120 0.62 11.33 -2.49
CA MET A 120 0.17 11.11 -1.12
C MET A 120 0.02 12.41 -0.31
N ARG A 121 0.32 13.57 -0.91
CA ARG A 121 0.28 14.90 -0.28
C ARG A 121 1.15 14.97 0.99
N PHE A 122 2.31 14.31 0.96
CA PHE A 122 3.18 14.15 2.12
C PHE A 122 3.58 15.49 2.76
N ALA A 123 3.96 16.47 1.94
CA ALA A 123 4.32 17.80 2.42
C ALA A 123 3.15 18.53 3.11
N GLU A 124 1.92 18.39 2.58
CA GLU A 124 0.73 18.96 3.21
C GLU A 124 0.42 18.24 4.54
N MET A 125 0.51 16.91 4.56
CA MET A 125 0.28 16.09 5.75
C MET A 125 1.25 16.47 6.87
N ILE A 126 2.55 16.57 6.58
CA ILE A 126 3.55 16.98 7.56
C ILE A 126 3.27 18.38 8.08
N ARG A 127 3.04 19.36 7.19
CA ARG A 127 2.75 20.74 7.61
C ARG A 127 1.55 20.79 8.55
N LYS A 128 0.47 20.09 8.18
CA LYS A 128 -0.72 19.97 9.04
C LYS A 128 -0.41 19.34 10.38
N THR A 129 0.37 18.26 10.43
CA THR A 129 0.78 17.61 11.69
C THR A 129 1.64 18.54 12.55
N VAL A 130 2.58 19.26 11.94
CA VAL A 130 3.45 20.23 12.62
C VAL A 130 2.64 21.39 13.20
N ASP A 131 1.71 21.95 12.43
CA ASP A 131 0.82 23.02 12.89
C ASP A 131 -0.07 22.56 14.05
N GLN A 132 -0.64 21.36 13.94
CA GLN A 132 -1.41 20.74 15.02
C GLN A 132 -0.58 20.54 16.29
N GLN A 133 0.68 20.10 16.17
CA GLN A 133 1.58 19.99 17.31
C GLN A 133 1.92 21.36 17.91
N ARG A 134 2.21 22.39 17.10
CA ARG A 134 2.44 23.76 17.60
C ARG A 134 1.26 24.25 18.40
N GLU A 135 0.04 24.08 17.90
CA GLU A 135 -1.17 24.47 18.63
C GLU A 135 -1.34 23.70 19.94
N ALA A 136 -1.12 22.39 19.92
CA ALA A 136 -1.23 21.53 21.10
C ALA A 136 -0.21 21.94 22.18
N ILE A 137 1.05 22.16 21.79
CA ILE A 137 2.09 22.63 22.72
C ILE A 137 1.76 24.02 23.23
N GLY A 138 1.32 24.94 22.37
CA GLY A 138 0.90 26.28 22.79
C GLY A 138 -0.24 26.27 23.80
N LYS A 139 -1.24 25.39 23.62
CA LYS A 139 -2.31 25.16 24.61
C LYS A 139 -1.78 24.59 25.92
N MET A 140 -0.85 23.62 25.84
CA MET A 140 -0.20 23.02 27.01
C MET A 140 0.58 24.06 27.81
N VAL A 141 1.41 24.88 27.16
CA VAL A 141 2.19 25.96 27.81
C VAL A 141 1.27 26.95 28.50
N ARG A 142 0.21 27.42 27.84
CA ARG A 142 -0.78 28.31 28.47
C ARG A 142 -1.49 27.66 29.66
N GLY A 143 -1.82 26.38 29.57
CA GLY A 143 -2.38 25.62 30.69
C GLY A 143 -1.43 25.55 31.89
N MET A 144 -0.15 25.29 31.63
CA MET A 144 0.89 25.24 32.68
C MET A 144 1.08 26.61 33.34
N LEU A 145 1.16 27.68 32.55
CA LEU A 145 1.28 29.05 33.06
C LEU A 145 0.07 29.43 33.93
N ALA A 146 -1.13 29.08 33.50
CA ALA A 146 -2.35 29.31 34.27
C ALA A 146 -2.36 28.55 35.61
N GLN A 147 -1.81 27.33 35.66
CA GLN A 147 -1.65 26.55 36.91
C GLN A 147 -0.64 27.19 37.87
N GLN A 148 0.41 27.83 37.36
CA GLN A 148 1.39 28.58 38.16
C GLN A 148 0.88 29.97 38.58
N GLY A 149 -0.37 30.32 38.26
CA GLY A 149 -0.96 31.62 38.57
C GLY A 149 -0.53 32.75 37.64
N ILE A 150 0.27 32.46 36.61
CA ILE A 150 0.74 33.42 35.62
C ILE A 150 -0.36 33.62 34.57
N LYS A 151 -0.87 34.86 34.44
CA LYS A 151 -2.01 35.19 33.59
C LYS A 151 -1.80 36.51 32.84
N GLY A 152 -2.65 36.76 31.85
CA GLY A 152 -2.64 38.01 31.07
C GLY A 152 -1.34 38.19 30.29
N ALA A 153 -0.88 39.44 30.18
CA ALA A 153 0.24 39.82 29.32
C ALA A 153 1.57 39.08 29.62
N GLU A 154 1.80 38.70 30.88
CA GLU A 154 2.97 37.91 31.29
C GLU A 154 2.93 36.50 30.69
N ALA A 155 1.76 35.86 30.74
CA ALA A 155 1.55 34.53 30.19
C ALA A 155 1.66 34.53 28.66
N ASP A 156 1.13 35.56 28.00
CA ASP A 156 1.21 35.71 26.55
C ASP A 156 2.65 35.92 26.07
N LYS A 157 3.45 36.71 26.83
CA LYS A 157 4.86 36.92 26.54
C LYS A 157 5.67 35.63 26.65
N ILE A 158 5.47 34.86 27.72
CA ILE A 158 6.16 33.57 27.91
C ILE A 158 5.72 32.55 26.87
N ALA A 159 4.42 32.48 26.57
CA ALA A 159 3.90 31.61 25.52
C ALA A 159 4.46 31.98 24.13
N ALA A 160 4.63 33.27 23.84
CA ALA A 160 5.25 33.72 22.59
C ALA A 160 6.75 33.38 22.53
N GLN A 161 7.47 33.48 23.65
CA GLN A 161 8.89 33.08 23.74
C GLN A 161 9.06 31.57 23.52
N GLN A 162 8.27 30.75 24.22
CA GLN A 162 8.23 29.30 24.02
C GLN A 162 7.86 28.95 22.57
N GLY A 163 6.88 29.67 22.00
CA GLY A 163 6.49 29.53 20.59
C GLY A 163 7.67 29.79 19.64
N LYS A 164 8.49 30.82 19.87
CA LYS A 164 9.69 31.06 19.06
C LYS A 164 10.70 29.91 19.13
N LEU A 165 10.94 29.34 20.32
CA LEU A 165 11.85 28.19 20.48
C LEU A 165 11.35 26.96 19.73
N ILE A 166 10.05 26.69 19.81
CA ILE A 166 9.42 25.58 19.08
C ILE A 166 9.54 25.79 17.57
N ASN A 167 9.36 27.01 17.07
CA ASN A 167 9.52 27.29 15.64
C ASN A 167 10.94 27.01 15.18
N ILE A 168 11.95 27.45 15.95
CA ILE A 168 13.35 27.19 15.62
C ILE A 168 13.61 25.68 15.54
N MET A 169 13.09 24.89 16.50
CA MET A 169 13.23 23.42 16.43
C MET A 169 12.56 22.83 15.19
N LEU A 170 11.36 23.29 14.84
CA LEU A 170 10.60 22.78 13.70
C LEU A 170 11.19 23.20 12.35
N ASP A 171 11.76 24.41 12.26
CA ASP A 171 12.46 24.89 11.08
C ASP A 171 13.75 24.07 10.86
N GLU A 172 14.47 23.75 11.94
CA GLU A 172 15.69 22.93 11.91
C GLU A 172 15.41 21.47 11.50
N MET A 173 14.19 20.96 11.73
CA MET A 173 13.78 19.63 11.24
C MET A 173 13.76 19.55 9.70
N ASN A 174 13.87 20.66 8.98
CA ASN A 174 13.91 20.72 7.52
C ASN A 174 12.81 19.88 6.85
N LEU A 175 11.55 20.31 7.02
CA LEU A 175 10.39 19.58 6.51
C LEU A 175 10.44 19.31 5.00
N GLU A 176 11.07 20.21 4.23
CA GLU A 176 11.29 20.03 2.80
C GLU A 176 12.28 18.89 2.52
N GLY A 177 13.44 18.87 3.23
CA GLY A 177 14.41 17.77 3.11
C GLY A 177 13.87 16.43 3.61
N MET A 178 12.96 16.44 4.59
CA MET A 178 12.34 15.23 5.11
C MET A 178 11.50 14.50 4.04
N LYS A 179 10.90 15.23 3.08
CA LYS A 179 10.23 14.61 1.92
C LYS A 179 11.23 13.83 1.08
N ASP A 180 12.40 14.39 0.79
CA ASP A 180 13.42 13.75 -0.06
C ASP A 180 14.05 12.54 0.63
N ASP A 181 14.32 12.64 1.93
CA ASP A 181 14.83 11.52 2.73
C ASP A 181 13.84 10.34 2.77
N VAL A 182 12.54 10.64 2.92
CA VAL A 182 11.49 9.62 2.88
C VAL A 182 11.31 9.06 1.47
N ALA A 183 11.35 9.90 0.43
CA ALA A 183 11.31 9.44 -0.95
C ALA A 183 12.48 8.49 -1.25
N LYS A 184 13.69 8.82 -0.78
CA LYS A 184 14.86 7.94 -0.90
C LYS A 184 14.65 6.61 -0.19
N ALA A 185 14.14 6.62 1.03
CA ALA A 185 13.82 5.38 1.76
C ALA A 185 12.81 4.52 1.00
N TYR A 186 11.80 5.12 0.39
CA TYR A 186 10.86 4.40 -0.47
C TYR A 186 11.53 3.82 -1.72
N ALA A 187 12.39 4.59 -2.39
CA ALA A 187 13.14 4.12 -3.56
C ALA A 187 14.09 2.94 -3.23
N ASP A 188 14.62 2.91 -2.00
CA ASP A 188 15.51 1.84 -1.53
C ASP A 188 14.77 0.56 -1.12
N ILE A 189 13.53 0.68 -0.63
CA ILE A 189 12.73 -0.43 -0.09
C ILE A 189 11.82 -1.05 -1.15
N PHE A 190 11.24 -0.23 -2.02
CA PHE A 190 10.25 -0.64 -3.01
C PHE A 190 10.82 -0.66 -4.42
N THR A 191 10.34 -1.60 -5.23
CA THR A 191 10.62 -1.66 -6.67
C THR A 191 9.86 -0.56 -7.41
N LYS A 192 10.29 -0.26 -8.64
CA LYS A 192 9.61 0.72 -9.49
C LYS A 192 8.13 0.36 -9.70
N ASP A 193 7.84 -0.91 -9.97
CA ASP A 193 6.48 -1.41 -10.18
C ASP A 193 5.59 -1.24 -8.94
N GLU A 194 6.13 -1.45 -7.74
CA GLU A 194 5.40 -1.26 -6.48
C GLU A 194 5.10 0.21 -6.22
N ILE A 195 6.08 1.11 -6.40
CA ILE A 195 5.86 2.56 -6.27
C ILE A 195 4.82 3.03 -7.29
N GLN A 196 4.89 2.56 -8.53
CA GLN A 196 3.91 2.89 -9.57
C GLN A 196 2.52 2.34 -9.25
N GLY A 197 2.42 1.13 -8.67
CA GLY A 197 1.17 0.55 -8.21
C GLY A 197 0.52 1.39 -7.10
N MET A 198 1.31 1.79 -6.11
CA MET A 198 0.87 2.67 -5.01
C MET A 198 0.42 4.03 -5.56
N ALA A 199 1.23 4.66 -6.39
CA ALA A 199 0.95 5.93 -7.04
C ALA A 199 -0.36 5.86 -7.84
N SER A 200 -0.53 4.80 -8.60
CA SER A 200 -1.72 4.57 -9.40
C SER A 200 -2.97 4.46 -8.52
N PHE A 201 -2.90 3.71 -7.41
CA PHE A 201 -4.02 3.60 -6.47
C PHE A 201 -4.40 4.95 -5.83
N TYR A 202 -3.42 5.71 -5.33
CA TYR A 202 -3.67 7.00 -4.68
C TYR A 202 -4.21 8.09 -5.63
N ASN A 203 -4.07 7.93 -6.95
CA ASN A 203 -4.72 8.78 -7.96
C ASN A 203 -6.22 8.47 -8.17
N THR A 204 -6.75 7.41 -7.57
CA THR A 204 -8.17 7.07 -7.71
C THR A 204 -9.01 7.83 -6.66
N PRO A 205 -10.31 8.09 -6.93
CA PRO A 205 -11.20 8.70 -5.92
C PRO A 205 -11.22 7.92 -4.60
N THR A 206 -11.16 6.59 -4.66
CA THR A 206 -11.08 5.73 -3.46
C THR A 206 -9.75 5.88 -2.74
N GLY A 207 -8.63 5.91 -3.47
CA GLY A 207 -7.29 6.10 -2.89
C GLY A 207 -7.17 7.44 -2.16
N VAL A 208 -7.67 8.53 -2.78
CA VAL A 208 -7.76 9.85 -2.14
C VAL A 208 -8.67 9.81 -0.92
N ALA A 209 -9.84 9.15 -1.00
CA ALA A 209 -10.75 9.02 0.13
C ALA A 209 -10.14 8.27 1.32
N VAL A 210 -9.25 7.30 1.09
CA VAL A 210 -8.50 6.63 2.16
C VAL A 210 -7.58 7.63 2.88
N LEU A 211 -6.84 8.46 2.13
CA LEU A 211 -5.98 9.49 2.71
C LEU A 211 -6.78 10.53 3.51
N ASP A 212 -7.88 11.01 2.96
CA ASP A 212 -8.71 12.05 3.60
C ASP A 212 -9.45 11.53 4.84
N LYS A 213 -9.85 10.25 4.86
CA LYS A 213 -10.63 9.65 5.97
C LYS A 213 -9.78 9.01 7.05
N GLN A 214 -8.47 8.83 6.84
CA GLN A 214 -7.57 8.28 7.86
C GLN A 214 -7.65 9.03 9.20
N PRO A 215 -7.62 10.38 9.26
CA PRO A 215 -7.72 11.11 10.52
C PRO A 215 -9.06 10.87 11.25
N GLU A 216 -10.17 10.81 10.51
CA GLU A 216 -11.49 10.51 11.09
C GLU A 216 -11.54 9.08 11.63
N LEU A 217 -10.98 8.12 10.89
CA LEU A 217 -10.90 6.73 11.32
C LEU A 217 -10.09 6.58 12.61
N GLN A 218 -8.94 7.25 12.71
CA GLN A 218 -8.14 7.28 13.94
C GLN A 218 -8.89 7.92 15.11
N ALA A 219 -9.60 9.03 14.88
CA ALA A 219 -10.42 9.69 15.91
C ALA A 219 -11.55 8.76 16.41
N ARG A 220 -12.24 8.07 15.50
CA ARG A 220 -13.26 7.07 15.87
C ARG A 220 -12.65 5.90 16.65
N MET A 221 -11.47 5.44 16.27
CA MET A 221 -10.77 4.37 16.99
C MET A 221 -10.49 4.75 18.45
N GLN A 222 -10.07 5.99 18.72
CA GLN A 222 -9.86 6.47 20.10
C GLN A 222 -11.15 6.45 20.93
N THR A 223 -12.27 6.90 20.35
CA THR A 223 -13.59 6.86 21.02
C THR A 223 -14.05 5.44 21.33
N ILE A 224 -13.70 4.46 20.48
CA ILE A 224 -13.99 3.04 20.72
C ILE A 224 -13.10 2.46 21.82
N MET A 225 -11.82 2.86 21.86
CA MET A 225 -10.85 2.33 22.83
C MET A 225 -11.05 2.86 24.24
N MET A 226 -11.39 4.14 24.42
CA MET A 226 -11.51 4.76 25.76
C MET A 226 -12.45 4.01 26.72
N PRO A 227 -13.71 3.66 26.36
CA PRO A 227 -14.59 2.95 27.27
C PRO A 227 -14.10 1.53 27.61
N ARG A 228 -13.40 0.88 26.68
CA ARG A 228 -12.82 -0.45 26.90
C ARG A 228 -11.70 -0.38 27.92
N MET A 229 -10.83 0.63 27.81
CA MET A 229 -9.77 0.89 28.77
C MET A 229 -10.35 1.19 30.16
N MET A 230 -11.36 2.07 30.25
CA MET A 230 -12.01 2.40 31.54
C MET A 230 -12.64 1.16 32.22
N LYS A 231 -13.19 0.23 31.44
CA LYS A 231 -13.69 -1.07 31.96
C LYS A 231 -12.56 -2.02 32.40
N ALA A 232 -11.35 -1.87 31.87
CA ALA A 232 -10.21 -2.71 32.22
C ALA A 232 -9.47 -2.23 33.48
N ILE A 233 -9.51 -0.92 33.80
CA ILE A 233 -8.81 -0.33 34.95
C ILE A 233 -9.09 -1.07 36.27
N PRO A 234 -10.35 -1.36 36.66
CA PRO A 234 -10.61 -2.07 37.91
C PRO A 234 -10.01 -3.48 37.96
N LYS A 235 -10.02 -4.19 36.82
CA LYS A 235 -9.42 -5.53 36.71
C LYS A 235 -7.90 -5.48 36.85
N VAL A 236 -7.27 -4.47 36.26
CA VAL A 236 -5.82 -4.26 36.39
C VAL A 236 -5.45 -3.92 37.83
N GLN A 237 -6.22 -3.04 38.50
CA GLN A 237 -6.02 -2.72 39.92
C GLN A 237 -6.17 -3.96 40.81
N GLN A 238 -7.19 -4.77 40.57
CA GLN A 238 -7.43 -6.00 41.32
C GLN A 238 -6.30 -7.02 41.13
N ALA A 239 -5.84 -7.22 39.89
CA ALA A 239 -4.71 -8.10 39.59
C ALA A 239 -3.41 -7.58 40.24
N ALA A 240 -3.17 -6.27 40.22
CA ALA A 240 -2.01 -5.67 40.88
C ALA A 240 -2.04 -5.86 42.41
N MET A 241 -3.21 -5.74 43.04
CA MET A 241 -3.37 -6.01 44.47
C MET A 241 -3.10 -7.48 44.81
N GLN A 242 -3.57 -8.42 43.98
CA GLN A 242 -3.32 -9.86 44.16
C GLN A 242 -1.83 -10.19 44.06
N MET A 243 -1.14 -9.67 43.04
CA MET A 243 0.31 -9.86 42.88
C MET A 243 1.11 -9.28 44.05
N ALA A 244 0.69 -8.14 44.59
CA ALA A 244 1.33 -7.54 45.76
C ALA A 244 1.14 -8.37 47.05
N GLN A 245 -0.03 -9.00 47.22
CA GLN A 245 -0.29 -9.91 48.34
C GLN A 245 0.53 -11.20 48.24
N GLU A 246 0.65 -11.77 47.05
CA GLU A 246 1.48 -12.95 46.78
C GLU A 246 2.96 -12.67 47.04
N ALA A 247 3.47 -11.51 46.62
CA ALA A 247 4.86 -11.10 46.84
C ALA A 247 5.16 -10.74 48.32
N ALA A 248 4.16 -10.33 49.10
CA ALA A 248 4.29 -10.04 50.53
C ALA A 248 4.20 -11.29 51.42
N THR A 249 3.84 -12.45 50.85
CA THR A 249 3.82 -13.71 51.58
C THR A 249 5.25 -14.30 51.58
N PRO A 250 5.94 -14.44 52.73
CA PRO A 250 7.30 -14.96 52.76
C PRO A 250 7.32 -16.39 52.21
N ALA A 251 8.28 -16.71 51.34
CA ALA A 251 8.55 -18.09 50.95
C ALA A 251 8.72 -18.94 52.23
N PRO A 252 8.10 -20.12 52.33
CA PRO A 252 8.26 -20.97 53.51
C PRO A 252 9.75 -21.28 53.67
N ALA A 253 10.29 -20.99 54.85
CA ALA A 253 11.68 -21.26 55.18
C ALA A 253 12.00 -22.73 54.85
N PRO A 254 13.16 -23.02 54.22
CA PRO A 254 13.50 -24.40 53.87
C PRO A 254 13.51 -25.23 55.15
N ALA A 255 12.72 -26.30 55.14
CA ALA A 255 12.61 -27.21 56.28
C ALA A 255 14.01 -27.76 56.61
N ALA A 256 14.51 -27.41 57.80
CA ALA A 256 15.72 -28.00 58.36
C ALA A 256 15.49 -29.52 58.48
N THR A 257 16.33 -30.30 57.83
CA THR A 257 16.32 -31.77 57.88
C THR A 257 17.17 -32.22 59.07
N PRO A 258 16.72 -33.20 59.89
CA PRO A 258 17.40 -33.62 61.13
C PRO A 258 18.77 -34.26 60.92
#